data_AF-A0A353N0C1-F1
#
_entry.id   AF-A0A353N0C1-F1
#
_cell.length_a   1.000
_cell.length_b   1.000
_cell.length_c   1.000
_cell.angle_alpha   90.00
_cell.angle_beta   90.00
_cell.angle_gamma   90.00
#
_symmetry.space_group_name_H-M   'P 1'
#
loop_
_entity.id
_entity.type
_entity.pdbx_description
1 polymer ?
#
loop_
_entity_poly.entity_id
_entity_poly.type
_entity_poly.pdbx_seq_one_letter_code
_entity_poly.pdbx_strand_id
1 'polypeptide(L)'
;QRQERFDFTRKAVISNWGVFYSRRGMTAESIPDLEGMKIAVVRRDAYAASFRELADKFGVTCSYLEVDDYPDVFKAIEEWRAEAGLVSRLFGLANESDYRVDRTNLFIEPMELRFAAPKGFSVTILQILDFHLTKWRTIPDSPLNMSIQSWLPGERPISVIPRWFPWFVGAALALVLGVLFANMMLRRQILSRTRQLLKSRADLSREKVFFERLFEESPDALVLESNDGCR
;
A
#
# COMPACT_ATOMS: atom_id res chain seq x y z
N GLN A 1 -22.81 29.77 3.86
CA GLN A 1 -22.39 31.10 4.37
C GLN A 1 -20.88 31.39 4.34
N ARG A 2 -19.95 30.42 4.50
CA ARG A 2 -18.49 30.72 4.39
C ARG A 2 -17.99 30.92 2.95
N GLN A 3 -18.51 30.16 1.99
CA GLN A 3 -18.11 30.23 0.57
C GLN A 3 -18.48 31.55 -0.13
N GLU A 4 -19.43 32.31 0.41
CA GLU A 4 -19.89 33.56 -0.23
C GLU A 4 -18.95 34.74 0.04
N ARG A 5 -18.10 34.66 1.08
CA ARG A 5 -17.27 35.75 1.59
C ARG A 5 -15.76 35.56 1.39
N PHE A 6 -15.30 34.34 1.12
CA PHE A 6 -13.88 34.02 1.07
C PHE A 6 -13.53 33.17 -0.16
N ASP A 7 -12.38 33.46 -0.76
CA ASP A 7 -11.75 32.61 -1.76
C ASP A 7 -10.85 31.60 -1.05
N PHE A 8 -10.91 30.33 -1.43
CA PHE A 8 -10.14 29.25 -0.80
C PHE A 8 -9.08 28.70 -1.76
N THR A 9 -7.98 28.16 -1.23
CA THR A 9 -7.02 27.39 -2.05
C THR A 9 -7.71 26.20 -2.71
N ARG A 10 -7.25 25.85 -3.92
CA ARG A 10 -7.80 24.67 -4.63
C ARG A 10 -7.34 23.38 -3.97
N LYS A 11 -6.16 23.39 -3.34
CA LYS A 11 -5.61 22.22 -2.65
C LYS A 11 -5.84 22.30 -1.15
N ALA A 12 -6.32 21.18 -0.60
CA ALA A 12 -6.32 20.93 0.84
C ALA A 12 -4.87 20.81 1.34
N VAL A 13 -4.59 21.50 2.44
CA VAL A 13 -3.29 21.52 3.11
C VAL A 13 -3.17 20.29 4.00
N ILE A 14 -4.21 20.03 4.79
CA ILE A 14 -4.33 18.91 5.72
C ILE A 14 -5.77 18.40 5.63
N SER A 15 -5.95 17.07 5.63
CA SER A 15 -7.26 16.45 5.80
C SER A 15 -7.51 16.27 7.29
N ASN A 16 -8.58 16.83 7.83
CA ASN A 16 -8.94 16.68 9.24
C ASN A 16 -10.34 16.07 9.34
N TRP A 17 -10.49 15.07 10.20
CA TRP A 17 -11.76 14.38 10.41
C TRP A 17 -12.10 14.32 11.89
N GLY A 18 -13.38 14.09 12.18
CA GLY A 18 -13.83 13.80 13.53
C GLY A 18 -13.42 12.37 13.89
N VAL A 19 -12.81 12.18 15.05
CA VAL A 19 -12.41 10.87 15.59
C VAL A 19 -13.09 10.68 16.93
N PHE A 20 -13.62 9.49 17.15
CA PHE A 20 -14.17 9.13 18.44
C PHE A 20 -13.09 8.65 19.39
N TYR A 21 -13.23 9.05 20.64
CA TYR A 21 -12.47 8.55 21.76
C TYR A 21 -13.43 7.90 22.73
N SER A 22 -13.01 6.78 23.30
CA SER A 22 -13.76 6.04 24.30
C SER A 22 -13.02 6.05 25.63
N ARG A 23 -13.73 5.65 26.67
CA ARG A 23 -13.10 5.28 27.94
C ARG A 23 -12.15 4.10 27.73
N ARG A 24 -11.07 4.05 28.53
CA ARG A 24 -10.13 2.93 28.51
C ARG A 24 -10.81 1.57 28.67
N GLY A 25 -10.49 0.65 27.78
CA GLY A 25 -11.04 -0.71 27.77
C GLY A 25 -12.43 -0.85 27.15
N MET A 26 -13.03 0.24 26.65
CA MET A 26 -14.22 0.19 25.82
C MET A 26 -13.83 0.30 24.34
N THR A 27 -14.14 -0.72 23.57
CA THR A 27 -13.93 -0.73 22.11
C THR A 27 -15.27 -0.54 21.41
N ALA A 28 -15.41 0.56 20.68
CA ALA A 28 -16.48 0.75 19.70
C ALA A 28 -15.83 0.72 18.31
N GLU A 29 -16.21 -0.25 17.49
CA GLU A 29 -15.63 -0.45 16.16
C GLU A 29 -16.54 0.10 15.05
N SER A 30 -17.83 0.25 15.35
CA SER A 30 -18.86 0.66 14.41
C SER A 30 -19.88 1.62 15.03
N ILE A 31 -20.67 2.30 14.18
CA ILE A 31 -21.72 3.23 14.65
C ILE A 31 -22.80 2.51 15.48
N PRO A 32 -23.28 1.30 15.10
CA PRO A 32 -24.22 0.56 15.93
C PRO A 32 -23.72 0.25 17.35
N ASP A 33 -22.40 0.14 17.55
CA ASP A 33 -21.83 -0.10 18.88
C ASP A 33 -22.05 1.09 19.83
N LEU A 34 -22.43 2.26 19.31
CA LEU A 34 -22.72 3.46 20.08
C LEU A 34 -24.18 3.53 20.58
N GLU A 35 -24.99 2.52 20.26
CA GLU A 35 -26.41 2.47 20.67
C GLU A 35 -26.57 2.64 22.18
N GLY A 36 -27.44 3.56 22.59
CA GLY A 36 -27.74 3.85 23.99
C GLY A 36 -26.60 4.54 24.77
N MET A 37 -25.44 4.79 24.15
CA MET A 37 -24.32 5.44 24.81
C MET A 37 -24.52 6.96 24.92
N LYS A 38 -23.91 7.55 25.94
CA LYS A 38 -23.78 9.00 26.09
C LYS A 38 -22.47 9.47 25.48
N ILE A 39 -22.59 10.34 24.49
CA ILE A 39 -21.50 10.82 23.66
C ILE A 39 -21.28 12.30 23.91
N ALA A 40 -20.08 12.67 24.36
CA ALA A 40 -19.67 14.06 24.51
C ALA A 40 -19.35 14.69 23.14
N VAL A 41 -19.98 15.82 22.84
CA VAL A 41 -19.81 16.54 21.57
C VAL A 41 -19.71 18.04 21.81
N VAL A 42 -18.89 18.73 21.01
CA VAL A 42 -18.76 20.19 21.10
C VAL A 42 -19.98 20.85 20.46
N ARG A 43 -20.53 21.87 21.15
CA ARG A 43 -21.69 22.63 20.67
C ARG A 43 -21.36 23.34 19.36
N ARG A 44 -22.22 23.18 18.34
CA ARG A 44 -22.06 23.75 16.98
C ARG A 44 -20.81 23.26 16.23
N ASP A 45 -20.24 22.13 16.62
CA ASP A 45 -19.19 21.49 15.83
C ASP A 45 -19.77 20.86 14.55
N ALA A 46 -19.05 21.00 13.44
CA ALA A 46 -19.46 20.43 12.16
C ALA A 46 -19.48 18.90 12.23
N TYR A 47 -18.50 18.29 12.89
CA TYR A 47 -18.44 16.83 13.05
C TYR A 47 -19.60 16.30 13.89
N ALA A 48 -20.00 17.03 14.93
CA ALA A 48 -21.15 16.66 15.77
C ALA A 48 -22.47 16.68 14.97
N ALA A 49 -22.66 17.68 14.12
CA ALA A 49 -23.82 17.76 13.24
C ALA A 49 -23.85 16.59 12.23
N SER A 50 -22.72 16.33 11.57
CA SER A 50 -22.60 15.21 10.63
C SER A 50 -22.80 13.84 11.30
N PHE A 51 -22.31 13.66 12.53
CA PHE A 51 -22.52 12.43 13.28
C PHE A 51 -23.99 12.21 13.61
N ARG A 52 -24.73 13.25 14.05
CA ARG A 52 -26.17 13.12 14.35
C ARG A 52 -26.94 12.66 13.12
N GLU A 53 -26.69 13.27 11.97
CA GLU A 53 -27.33 12.86 10.71
C GLU A 53 -26.98 11.40 10.35
N LEU A 54 -25.75 10.97 10.62
CA LEU A 54 -25.31 9.62 10.34
C LEU A 54 -25.95 8.60 11.29
N ALA A 55 -25.99 8.89 12.59
CA ALA A 55 -26.64 8.05 13.61
C ALA A 55 -28.13 7.86 13.27
N ASP A 56 -28.83 8.94 12.89
CA ASP A 56 -30.24 8.90 12.49
C ASP A 56 -30.45 8.00 11.26
N LYS A 57 -29.56 8.06 10.26
CA LYS A 57 -29.62 7.18 9.07
C LYS A 57 -29.43 5.70 9.39
N PHE A 58 -28.62 5.38 10.39
CA PHE A 58 -28.41 4.01 10.86
C PHE A 58 -29.46 3.57 11.89
N GLY A 59 -30.38 4.47 12.30
CA GLY A 59 -31.38 4.19 13.33
C GLY A 59 -30.77 4.01 14.72
N VAL A 60 -29.60 4.60 14.97
CA VAL A 60 -28.86 4.47 16.22
C VAL A 60 -29.24 5.61 17.16
N THR A 61 -29.72 5.28 18.35
CA THR A 61 -30.15 6.25 19.35
C THR A 61 -29.06 6.47 20.40
N CYS A 62 -28.39 7.61 20.33
CA CYS A 62 -27.38 8.02 21.31
C CYS A 62 -27.89 9.20 22.16
N SER A 63 -27.41 9.30 23.39
CA SER A 63 -27.56 10.51 24.22
C SER A 63 -26.39 11.45 23.97
N TYR A 64 -26.64 12.75 23.78
CA TYR A 64 -25.57 13.72 23.51
C TYR A 64 -25.31 14.60 24.72
N LEU A 65 -24.07 14.63 25.20
CA LEU A 65 -23.59 15.59 26.20
C LEU A 65 -22.90 16.74 25.46
N GLU A 66 -23.58 17.88 25.34
CA GLU A 66 -22.99 19.06 24.70
C GLU A 66 -22.03 19.79 25.65
N VAL A 67 -20.79 19.97 25.19
CA VAL A 67 -19.75 20.74 25.89
C VAL A 67 -19.31 21.94 25.06
N ASP A 68 -18.55 22.85 25.65
CA ASP A 68 -18.17 24.11 25.00
C ASP A 68 -16.92 23.98 24.10
N ASP A 69 -15.97 23.09 24.44
CA ASP A 69 -14.73 22.91 23.66
C ASP A 69 -14.19 21.45 23.73
N TYR A 70 -13.24 21.10 22.85
CA TYR A 70 -12.68 19.75 22.74
C TYR A 70 -12.00 19.23 24.03
N PRO A 71 -11.27 20.03 24.83
CA PRO A 71 -10.73 19.56 26.11
C PRO A 71 -11.83 19.06 27.07
N ASP A 72 -13.01 19.67 27.03
CA ASP A 72 -14.11 19.29 27.90
C ASP A 72 -14.78 17.98 27.47
N VAL A 73 -14.60 17.56 26.20
CA VAL A 73 -14.98 16.23 25.71
C VAL A 73 -14.14 15.17 26.42
N PHE A 74 -12.81 15.34 26.44
CA PHE A 74 -11.92 14.38 27.11
C PHE A 74 -12.14 14.35 28.62
N LYS A 75 -12.31 15.52 29.27
CA LYS A 75 -12.69 15.56 30.69
C LYS A 75 -14.01 14.85 30.96
N ALA A 76 -15.03 15.01 30.10
CA ALA A 76 -16.30 14.33 30.28
C ALA A 76 -16.18 12.79 30.23
N ILE A 77 -15.26 12.27 29.40
CA ILE A 77 -14.95 10.83 29.34
C ILE A 77 -14.23 10.38 30.61
N GLU A 78 -13.22 11.13 31.07
CA GLU A 78 -12.45 10.82 32.28
C GLU A 78 -13.30 10.87 33.56
N GLU A 79 -14.22 11.82 33.64
CA GLU A 79 -15.15 12.02 34.77
C GLU A 79 -16.36 11.08 34.72
N TRP A 80 -16.39 10.13 33.78
CA TRP A 80 -17.49 9.18 33.60
C TRP A 80 -18.85 9.83 33.30
N ARG A 81 -18.83 11.09 32.83
CA ARG A 81 -20.02 11.81 32.39
C ARG A 81 -20.44 11.43 30.97
N ALA A 82 -19.56 10.81 30.20
CA ALA A 82 -19.82 10.21 28.90
C ALA A 82 -19.02 8.90 28.73
N GLU A 83 -19.49 7.99 27.89
CA GLU A 83 -18.78 6.75 27.52
C GLU A 83 -17.83 6.97 26.34
N ALA A 84 -18.21 7.85 25.41
CA ALA A 84 -17.42 8.23 24.25
C ALA A 84 -17.50 9.74 24.00
N GLY A 85 -16.64 10.25 23.14
CA GLY A 85 -16.69 11.64 22.70
C GLY A 85 -16.06 11.85 21.34
N LEU A 86 -16.53 12.89 20.65
CA LEU A 86 -16.10 13.23 19.30
C LEU A 86 -15.21 14.47 19.34
N VAL A 87 -13.98 14.35 18.85
CA VAL A 87 -13.03 15.45 18.73
C VAL A 87 -12.42 15.49 17.34
N SER A 88 -11.79 16.59 16.97
CA SER A 88 -10.98 16.62 15.75
C SER A 88 -9.74 15.73 15.88
N ARG A 89 -9.31 15.08 14.79
CA ARG A 89 -8.11 14.23 14.79
C ARG A 89 -6.86 14.98 15.26
N LEU A 90 -6.69 16.22 14.80
CA LEU A 90 -5.53 17.04 15.19
C LEU A 90 -5.50 17.29 16.69
N PHE A 91 -6.65 17.63 17.28
CA PHE A 91 -6.77 17.78 18.73
C PHE A 91 -6.47 16.47 19.46
N GLY A 92 -7.05 15.37 18.99
CA GLY A 92 -6.83 14.05 19.56
C GLY A 92 -5.36 13.65 19.53
N LEU A 93 -4.67 13.77 18.40
CA LEU A 93 -3.24 13.46 18.29
C LEU A 93 -2.35 14.30 19.20
N ALA A 94 -2.70 15.56 19.42
CA ALA A 94 -1.92 16.48 20.23
C ALA A 94 -2.11 16.26 21.74
N ASN A 95 -3.28 15.76 22.17
CA ASN A 95 -3.65 15.73 23.59
C ASN A 95 -3.97 14.34 24.13
N GLU A 96 -4.13 13.29 23.30
CA GLU A 96 -4.55 11.96 23.77
C GLU A 96 -3.60 11.34 24.80
N SER A 97 -2.33 11.71 24.81
CA SER A 97 -1.36 11.26 25.82
C SER A 97 -1.65 11.79 27.23
N ASP A 98 -2.34 12.92 27.32
CA ASP A 98 -2.50 13.68 28.57
C ASP A 98 -3.78 13.28 29.30
N TYR A 99 -4.64 12.47 28.68
CA TYR A 99 -5.94 12.05 29.20
C TYR A 99 -6.07 10.52 29.21
N ARG A 100 -6.95 9.99 30.08
CA ARG A 100 -7.29 8.56 30.19
C ARG A 100 -8.37 8.15 29.18
N VAL A 101 -8.09 8.39 27.90
CA VAL A 101 -8.96 8.05 26.77
C VAL A 101 -8.28 7.07 25.82
N ASP A 102 -9.05 6.24 25.13
CA ASP A 102 -8.58 5.36 24.06
C ASP A 102 -9.13 5.85 22.72
N ARG A 103 -8.28 5.94 21.71
CA ARG A 103 -8.71 6.27 20.34
C ARG A 103 -9.46 5.08 19.75
N THR A 104 -10.63 5.32 19.18
CA THR A 104 -11.37 4.28 18.43
C THR A 104 -11.06 4.36 16.93
N ASN A 105 -11.44 3.31 16.20
CA ASN A 105 -11.35 3.29 14.73
C ASN A 105 -12.55 3.99 14.07
N LEU A 106 -13.45 4.56 14.86
CA LEU A 106 -14.63 5.25 14.37
C LEU A 106 -14.28 6.72 14.06
N PHE A 107 -14.58 7.14 12.83
CA PHE A 107 -14.37 8.51 12.39
C PHE A 107 -15.53 9.01 11.52
N ILE A 108 -15.75 10.32 11.56
CA ILE A 108 -16.71 11.03 10.72
C ILE A 108 -15.97 11.60 9.52
N GLU A 109 -16.67 11.69 8.38
CA GLU A 109 -16.12 12.04 7.07
C GLU A 109 -15.07 13.19 7.11
N PRO A 110 -13.95 13.05 6.37
CA PRO A 110 -12.90 14.05 6.36
C PRO A 110 -13.35 15.40 5.78
N MET A 111 -13.04 16.45 6.52
CA MET A 111 -13.10 17.83 6.05
C MET A 111 -11.72 18.26 5.57
N GLU A 112 -11.68 18.83 4.37
CA GLU A 112 -10.45 19.38 3.81
C GLU A 112 -10.17 20.77 4.40
N LEU A 113 -9.05 20.92 5.13
CA LEU A 113 -8.58 22.23 5.57
C LEU A 113 -7.87 22.94 4.41
N ARG A 114 -8.41 24.10 4.04
CA ARG A 114 -7.91 24.95 2.95
C ARG A 114 -7.59 26.33 3.50
N PHE A 115 -6.58 27.00 2.94
CA PHE A 115 -6.34 28.40 3.27
C PHE A 115 -7.44 29.26 2.65
N ALA A 116 -7.89 30.26 3.41
CA ALA A 116 -8.91 31.20 2.98
C ALA A 116 -8.32 32.61 2.88
N ALA A 117 -8.71 33.36 1.87
CA ALA A 117 -8.33 34.75 1.70
C ALA A 117 -9.54 35.62 1.33
N PRO A 118 -9.51 36.94 1.63
CA PRO A 118 -10.58 37.85 1.27
C PRO A 118 -10.81 37.90 -0.25
N LYS A 119 -12.09 37.96 -0.63
CA LYS A 119 -12.52 37.93 -2.03
C LYS A 119 -11.90 39.07 -2.84
N GLY A 120 -11.27 38.75 -3.98
CA GLY A 120 -10.79 39.74 -4.96
C GLY A 120 -9.36 40.28 -4.78
N PHE A 121 -8.67 40.00 -3.68
CA PHE A 121 -7.31 40.55 -3.42
C PHE A 121 -6.16 39.53 -3.57
N SER A 122 -6.48 38.24 -3.67
CA SER A 122 -5.54 37.19 -3.26
C SER A 122 -5.41 36.02 -4.24
N VAL A 123 -6.02 36.08 -5.43
CA VAL A 123 -5.97 34.97 -6.40
C VAL A 123 -4.52 34.60 -6.74
N THR A 124 -3.65 35.59 -6.94
CA THR A 124 -2.22 35.36 -7.21
C THR A 124 -1.50 34.73 -6.02
N ILE A 125 -1.81 35.15 -4.79
CA ILE A 125 -1.21 34.61 -3.56
C ILE A 125 -1.66 33.18 -3.33
N LEU A 126 -2.95 32.88 -3.52
CA LEU A 126 -3.50 31.52 -3.42
C LEU A 126 -2.88 30.59 -4.47
N GLN A 127 -2.60 31.08 -5.68
CA GLN A 127 -1.92 30.31 -6.74
C GLN A 127 -0.45 30.02 -6.41
N ILE A 128 0.29 31.01 -5.90
CA ILE A 128 1.68 30.81 -5.45
C ILE A 128 1.70 29.80 -4.29
N LEU A 129 0.77 29.92 -3.36
CA LEU A 129 0.62 28.99 -2.25
C LEU A 129 0.29 27.57 -2.74
N ASP A 130 -0.64 27.40 -3.68
CA ASP A 130 -0.96 26.11 -4.32
C ASP A 130 0.29 25.48 -4.98
N PHE A 131 1.13 26.28 -5.64
CA PHE A 131 2.38 25.80 -6.27
C PHE A 131 3.36 25.25 -5.23
N HIS A 132 3.62 26.02 -4.16
CA HIS A 132 4.51 25.60 -3.09
C HIS A 132 3.97 24.39 -2.31
N LEU A 133 2.66 24.36 -2.01
CA LEU A 133 2.00 23.21 -1.36
C LEU A 133 2.16 21.93 -2.19
N THR A 134 2.06 22.03 -3.52
CA THR A 134 2.25 20.87 -4.40
C THR A 134 3.66 20.31 -4.32
N LYS A 135 4.67 21.20 -4.32
CA LYS A 135 6.08 20.80 -4.27
C LYS A 135 6.48 20.26 -2.91
N TRP A 136 5.98 20.84 -1.83
CA TRP A 136 6.36 20.46 -0.47
C TRP A 136 5.71 19.16 0.01
N ARG A 137 4.52 18.80 -0.50
CA ARG A 137 3.88 17.51 -0.17
C ARG A 137 4.69 16.29 -0.59
N THR A 138 5.49 16.38 -1.66
CA THR A 138 6.28 15.24 -2.17
C THR A 138 7.68 15.11 -1.56
N ILE A 139 8.15 16.14 -0.84
CA ILE A 139 9.50 16.20 -0.28
C ILE A 139 9.40 16.00 1.25
N PRO A 140 9.91 14.90 1.83
CA PRO A 140 9.82 14.63 3.26
C PRO A 140 10.39 15.74 4.15
N ASP A 141 11.51 16.34 3.73
CA ASP A 141 12.19 17.42 4.48
C ASP A 141 11.74 18.82 4.06
N SER A 142 10.53 18.95 3.53
CA SER A 142 10.00 20.26 3.17
C SER A 142 9.64 21.08 4.42
N PRO A 143 9.69 22.43 4.35
CA PRO A 143 9.26 23.28 5.46
C PRO A 143 7.84 22.97 5.95
N LEU A 144 6.94 22.57 5.05
CA LEU A 144 5.59 22.12 5.38
C LEU A 144 5.61 20.86 6.25
N ASN A 145 6.33 19.82 5.82
CA ASN A 145 6.38 18.54 6.54
C ASN A 145 7.14 18.65 7.87
N MET A 146 8.19 19.47 7.96
CA MET A 146 8.86 19.77 9.22
C MET A 146 7.93 20.50 10.19
N SER A 147 7.15 21.47 9.70
CA SER A 147 6.15 22.17 10.53
C SER A 147 5.07 21.21 11.00
N ILE A 148 4.54 20.35 10.12
CA ILE A 148 3.57 19.32 10.50
C ILE A 148 4.15 18.41 11.58
N GLN A 149 5.38 17.89 11.42
CA GLN A 149 6.00 17.05 12.45
C GLN A 149 6.19 17.76 13.79
N SER A 150 6.53 19.05 13.77
CA SER A 150 6.72 19.84 14.99
C SER A 150 5.44 20.09 15.76
N TRP A 151 4.32 20.31 15.08
CA TRP A 151 3.02 20.59 15.70
C TRP A 151 2.16 19.33 15.89
N LEU A 152 2.42 18.28 15.11
CA LEU A 152 1.64 17.03 15.02
C LEU A 152 2.59 15.82 15.00
N PRO A 153 3.27 15.51 16.13
CA PRO A 153 4.31 14.48 16.20
C PRO A 153 3.85 13.04 15.89
N GLY A 154 2.54 12.81 15.78
CA GLY A 154 1.94 11.52 15.35
C GLY A 154 1.65 11.41 13.84
N GLU A 155 1.71 12.50 13.07
CA GLU A 155 1.61 12.47 11.61
C GLU A 155 2.97 12.17 10.97
N ARG A 156 3.43 10.93 11.10
CA ARG A 156 4.52 10.48 10.23
C ARG A 156 3.98 10.33 8.81
N PRO A 157 4.48 11.08 7.81
CA PRO A 157 4.10 10.82 6.43
C PRO A 157 4.47 9.38 6.09
N ILE A 158 3.51 8.62 5.56
CA ILE A 158 3.65 7.19 5.19
C ILE A 158 4.66 6.97 4.05
N SER A 159 5.47 7.97 3.69
CA SER A 159 6.55 7.85 2.70
C SER A 159 7.83 7.24 3.30
N VAL A 160 7.68 6.17 4.06
CA VAL A 160 8.79 5.24 4.30
C VAL A 160 8.73 4.21 3.19
N ILE A 161 9.39 4.47 2.07
CA ILE A 161 9.80 3.36 1.19
C ILE A 161 10.58 2.42 2.10
N PRO A 162 10.08 1.20 2.37
CA PRO A 162 10.69 0.37 3.38
C PRO A 162 12.12 0.07 2.97
N ARG A 163 13.07 0.11 3.91
CA ARG A 163 14.49 -0.19 3.65
C ARG A 163 14.73 -1.53 2.94
N TRP A 164 13.74 -2.44 2.99
CA TRP A 164 13.76 -3.73 2.30
C TRP A 164 13.38 -3.66 0.80
N PHE A 165 12.71 -2.60 0.34
CA PHE A 165 12.29 -2.46 -1.06
C PHE A 165 13.45 -2.52 -2.09
N PRO A 166 14.60 -1.84 -1.89
CA PRO A 166 15.74 -1.98 -2.81
C PRO A 166 16.32 -3.40 -2.84
N TRP A 167 16.18 -4.17 -1.75
CA TRP A 167 16.60 -5.57 -1.73
C TRP A 167 15.74 -6.45 -2.62
N PHE A 168 14.42 -6.21 -2.67
CA PHE A 168 13.54 -6.94 -3.59
C PHE A 168 13.83 -6.63 -5.06
N VAL A 169 14.10 -5.36 -5.37
CA VAL A 169 14.52 -4.96 -6.72
C VAL A 169 15.85 -5.62 -7.09
N GLY A 170 16.82 -5.64 -6.16
CA GLY A 170 18.09 -6.33 -6.36
C GLY A 170 17.95 -7.84 -6.54
N ALA A 171 17.10 -8.50 -5.72
CA ALA A 171 16.83 -9.93 -5.81
C ALA A 171 16.12 -10.30 -7.12
N ALA A 172 15.13 -9.50 -7.55
CA ALA A 172 14.46 -9.70 -8.83
C ALA A 172 15.43 -9.56 -10.00
N LEU A 173 16.31 -8.55 -9.98
CA LEU A 173 17.33 -8.35 -11.00
C LEU A 173 18.34 -9.51 -11.02
N ALA A 174 18.77 -9.98 -9.86
CA ALA A 174 19.67 -11.13 -9.74
C ALA A 174 19.03 -12.42 -10.26
N LEU A 175 17.74 -12.64 -9.99
CA LEU A 175 16.99 -13.79 -10.49
C LEU A 175 16.91 -13.76 -12.02
N VAL A 176 16.58 -12.61 -12.62
CA VAL A 176 16.54 -12.43 -14.08
C VAL A 176 17.91 -12.71 -14.70
N LEU A 177 18.98 -12.16 -14.13
CA LEU A 177 20.34 -12.41 -14.60
C LEU A 177 20.74 -13.89 -14.45
N GLY A 178 20.35 -14.55 -13.35
CA GLY A 178 20.59 -15.97 -13.13
C GLY A 178 19.89 -16.86 -14.16
N VAL A 179 18.63 -16.57 -14.49
CA VAL A 179 17.88 -17.28 -15.53
C VAL A 179 18.52 -17.07 -16.91
N LEU A 180 18.94 -15.84 -17.24
CA LEU A 180 19.64 -15.56 -18.50
C LEU A 180 20.98 -16.31 -18.58
N PHE A 181 21.74 -16.33 -17.49
CA PHE A 181 23.01 -17.05 -17.41
C PHE A 181 22.81 -18.56 -17.58
N ALA A 182 21.84 -19.14 -16.87
CA ALA A 182 21.51 -20.56 -16.98
C ALA A 182 21.08 -20.93 -18.40
N ASN A 183 20.24 -20.10 -19.04
CA ASN A 183 19.79 -20.31 -20.42
C ASN A 183 20.96 -20.24 -21.41
N MET A 184 21.89 -19.29 -21.23
CA MET A 184 23.09 -19.20 -22.07
C MET A 184 24.01 -20.41 -21.89
N MET A 185 24.21 -20.86 -20.65
CA MET A 185 25.06 -22.02 -20.34
C MET A 185 24.45 -23.33 -20.89
N LEU A 186 23.13 -23.47 -20.79
CA LEU A 186 22.40 -24.61 -21.36
C LEU A 186 22.49 -24.63 -22.90
N ARG A 187 22.35 -23.48 -23.56
CA ARG A 187 22.56 -23.37 -25.01
C ARG A 187 23.98 -23.77 -25.43
N ARG A 188 25.00 -23.38 -24.65
CA ARG A 188 26.39 -23.80 -24.90
C ARG A 188 26.59 -25.31 -24.74
N GLN A 189 25.98 -25.91 -23.72
CA GLN A 189 26.01 -27.36 -23.52
C GLN A 189 25.29 -28.12 -24.62
N ILE A 190 24.14 -27.61 -25.08
CA ILE A 190 23.41 -28.22 -26.19
C ILE A 190 24.29 -28.18 -27.44
N LEU A 191 24.87 -27.04 -27.82
CA LEU A 191 25.74 -26.93 -28.99
C LEU A 191 26.99 -27.82 -28.94
N SER A 192 27.60 -28.01 -27.77
CA SER A 192 28.73 -28.93 -27.61
C SER A 192 28.30 -30.40 -27.73
N ARG A 193 27.14 -30.76 -27.15
CA ARG A 193 26.54 -32.10 -27.28
C ARG A 193 26.07 -32.38 -28.71
N THR A 194 25.52 -31.41 -29.42
CA THR A 194 25.12 -31.55 -30.84
C THR A 194 26.34 -31.79 -31.74
N ARG A 195 27.49 -31.14 -31.45
CA ARG A 195 28.76 -31.39 -32.16
C ARG A 195 29.30 -32.81 -31.92
N GLN A 196 29.11 -33.37 -30.72
CA GLN A 196 29.50 -34.75 -30.43
C GLN A 196 28.59 -35.75 -31.14
N LEU A 197 27.27 -35.52 -31.13
CA LEU A 197 26.30 -36.40 -31.82
C LEU A 197 26.47 -36.37 -33.34
N LEU A 198 26.83 -35.24 -33.94
CA LEU A 198 27.13 -35.14 -35.37
C LEU A 198 28.43 -35.88 -35.76
N LYS A 199 29.46 -35.87 -34.90
CA LYS A 199 30.69 -36.67 -35.13
C LYS A 199 30.40 -38.17 -35.10
N SER A 200 29.65 -38.67 -34.11
CA SER A 200 29.32 -40.10 -34.03
C SER A 200 28.43 -40.58 -35.18
N ARG A 201 27.58 -39.72 -35.75
CA ARG A 201 26.82 -40.07 -36.97
C ARG A 201 27.68 -40.12 -38.23
N ALA A 202 28.73 -39.30 -38.32
CA ALA A 202 29.66 -39.32 -39.44
C ALA A 202 30.59 -40.54 -39.43
N ASP A 203 30.92 -41.06 -38.24
CA ASP A 203 31.71 -42.29 -38.11
C ASP A 203 30.86 -43.54 -38.40
N LEU A 204 29.61 -43.58 -37.92
CA LEU A 204 28.67 -44.67 -38.25
C LEU A 204 28.31 -44.75 -39.74
N SER A 205 28.24 -43.61 -40.45
CA SER A 205 27.98 -43.62 -41.89
C SER A 205 29.20 -44.06 -42.70
N ARG A 206 30.43 -43.80 -42.22
CA ARG A 206 31.66 -44.32 -42.83
C ARG A 206 31.76 -45.83 -42.71
N GLU A 207 31.37 -46.38 -41.56
CA GLU A 207 31.37 -47.83 -41.35
C GLU A 207 30.35 -48.53 -42.25
N LYS A 208 29.14 -47.98 -42.40
CA LYS A 208 28.13 -48.51 -43.34
C LYS A 208 28.60 -48.49 -44.80
N VAL A 209 29.16 -47.38 -45.27
CA VAL A 209 29.66 -47.26 -46.65
C VAL A 209 30.87 -48.17 -46.90
N PHE A 210 31.69 -48.42 -45.88
CA PHE A 210 32.80 -49.37 -45.96
C PHE A 210 32.31 -50.82 -46.06
N PHE A 211 31.32 -51.21 -45.26
CA PHE A 211 30.70 -52.54 -45.34
C PHE A 211 29.97 -52.74 -46.68
N GLU A 212 29.20 -51.76 -47.17
CA GLU A 212 28.55 -51.86 -48.49
C GLU A 212 29.55 -52.09 -49.63
N ARG A 213 30.71 -51.40 -49.61
CA ARG A 213 31.76 -51.66 -50.59
C ARG A 213 32.39 -53.04 -50.48
N LEU A 214 32.61 -53.55 -49.26
CA LEU A 214 33.12 -54.91 -49.06
C LEU A 214 32.17 -55.98 -49.61
N PHE A 215 30.85 -55.75 -49.51
CA PHE A 215 29.84 -56.65 -50.06
C PHE A 215 29.73 -56.54 -51.59
N GLU A 216 29.86 -55.35 -52.19
CA GLU A 216 29.87 -55.20 -53.65
C GLU A 216 31.14 -55.78 -54.32
N GLU A 217 32.30 -55.73 -53.66
CA GLU A 217 33.56 -56.25 -54.20
C GLU A 217 33.75 -57.77 -54.05
N SER A 218 32.86 -58.47 -53.32
CA SER A 218 33.00 -59.90 -53.02
C SER A 218 31.84 -60.72 -53.60
N PRO A 219 31.84 -61.08 -54.90
CA PRO A 219 30.79 -61.90 -55.50
C PRO A 219 30.94 -63.41 -55.21
N ASP A 220 31.67 -63.82 -54.17
CA ASP A 220 31.78 -65.23 -53.76
C ASP A 220 31.87 -65.36 -52.24
N ALA A 221 30.75 -65.63 -51.58
CA ALA A 221 30.74 -66.13 -50.21
C ALA A 221 29.60 -67.14 -50.02
N LEU A 222 29.88 -68.35 -50.53
CA LEU A 222 29.60 -69.66 -49.94
C LEU A 222 28.32 -69.81 -49.10
N VAL A 223 27.29 -70.37 -49.72
CA VAL A 223 26.31 -71.23 -49.05
C VAL A 223 27.01 -72.56 -48.75
N LEU A 224 27.26 -72.85 -47.47
CA LEU A 224 27.55 -74.22 -47.02
C LEU A 224 26.28 -74.77 -46.37
N GLU A 225 25.41 -75.32 -47.21
CA GLU A 225 24.41 -76.29 -46.79
C GLU A 225 25.08 -77.66 -46.83
N SER A 226 25.09 -78.38 -45.70
CA SER A 226 25.59 -79.75 -45.60
C SER A 226 24.59 -80.54 -44.76
N ASN A 227 23.53 -80.97 -45.45
CA ASN A 227 22.70 -82.08 -45.04
C ASN A 227 23.27 -83.36 -45.70
N ASP A 228 23.59 -84.37 -44.90
CA ASP A 228 23.17 -85.76 -45.11
C ASP A 228 23.90 -86.71 -44.14
N GLY A 229 23.10 -87.58 -43.52
CA GLY A 229 23.56 -88.60 -42.60
C GLY A 229 24.00 -89.89 -43.27
N CYS A 230 24.64 -90.77 -42.48
CA CYS A 230 24.46 -92.23 -42.52
C CYS A 230 25.27 -92.89 -41.40
N ARG A 231 24.61 -93.37 -40.34
CA ARG A 231 24.78 -94.70 -39.74
C ARG A 231 23.80 -94.91 -38.59
#